data_AF-A0A3D1VGW8-F1
#
_entry.id   AF-A0A3D1VGW8-F1
#
_cell.length_a   1.000
_cell.length_b   1.000
_cell.length_c   1.000
_cell.angle_alpha   90.00
_cell.angle_beta   90.00
_cell.angle_gamma   90.00
#
_symmetry.space_group_name_H-M   'P 1'
#
loop_
_entity.id
_entity.type
_entity.pdbx_description
1 polymer ?
#
loop_
_entity_poly.entity_id
_entity_poly.type
_entity_poly.pdbx_seq_one_letter_code
_entity_poly.pdbx_strand_id
1 'polypeptide(L)'
;MGKKLNTLTQEQAEKIWDGRPKLPEKKILTFAHKQVFVNEQYFFKHKECGHRYGYCTACGKDVQIDIENMRLWTDKHAACRSARHNDTVCCPACGHEVQAKDAGRGRSQLVNAAVVAVTQRTRNGGILLSFVRVYEDYRYGFKAAPEMGGLLYAAYFNLGQHFVAERSYYCDDMFISVKQKPTRKLPCTVEPAKLDHNSWKCTEGEGAKLLGFEEALEKSNLRYLPWETYHECAQQLYRSAIANYPVNLLGLLYQYSRYPVLTERLIKEGNGDLVAEQVEWNCTAGLDYKQVVPYKAMRLTKQEYRMLKTQDNICCSTLKATKALKKYGCKMTDEDFRFFLVFQHSWSQQKCYKALDVLRRHLPPQKAVNWVNRQAAGGYGTPANVLSDYSDYLDQCSRLGLDVNRKEVAVPQNLRDLHRQYSEELTRRANEKKAKEQAERAKKLAKDLPKLKRKYAYASSGLFIRPAEGPEDLLKEGCAQHNCVYSCYTNPYLDRKTDILFVRKQSDPDQSYVTVEFKDGTVVQCRADHNRPAPPDVQEFMQAWLAYLKSNRKAKAVS
;
A
#
# COMPACT_ATOMS: atom_id res chain seq x y z
N MET A 1 -35.07 -18.40 1.33
CA MET A 1 -34.03 -19.45 1.43
C MET A 1 -33.13 -19.39 0.20
N GLY A 2 -31.88 -18.91 0.34
CA GLY A 2 -30.91 -18.91 -0.75
C GLY A 2 -30.29 -20.29 -0.90
N LYS A 3 -30.33 -20.88 -2.10
CA LYS A 3 -29.66 -22.17 -2.40
C LYS A 3 -28.19 -22.10 -1.95
N LYS A 4 -27.68 -23.20 -1.35
CA LYS A 4 -26.25 -23.36 -1.08
C LYS A 4 -25.49 -23.12 -2.39
N LEU A 5 -24.62 -22.11 -2.39
CA LEU A 5 -23.83 -21.68 -3.55
C LEU A 5 -22.80 -22.73 -3.98
N ASN A 6 -22.43 -23.60 -3.05
CA ASN A 6 -21.60 -24.77 -3.28
C ASN A 6 -22.45 -26.00 -2.98
N THR A 7 -22.62 -26.88 -3.96
CA THR A 7 -23.40 -28.12 -3.85
C THR A 7 -22.58 -29.28 -3.28
N LEU A 8 -21.26 -29.10 -3.15
CA LEU A 8 -20.33 -30.12 -2.69
C LEU A 8 -20.37 -30.29 -1.16
N THR A 9 -20.40 -31.53 -0.68
CA THR A 9 -20.13 -31.84 0.74
C THR A 9 -18.63 -32.00 0.99
N GLN A 10 -18.21 -31.92 2.26
CA GLN A 10 -16.80 -32.11 2.64
C GLN A 10 -16.30 -33.50 2.22
N GLU A 11 -17.07 -34.56 2.49
CA GLU A 11 -16.74 -35.94 2.11
C GLU A 11 -16.64 -36.11 0.58
N GLN A 12 -17.49 -35.44 -0.20
CA GLN A 12 -17.39 -35.44 -1.66
C GLN A 12 -16.13 -34.73 -2.14
N ALA A 13 -15.72 -33.64 -1.48
CA ALA A 13 -14.48 -32.93 -1.79
C ALA A 13 -13.25 -33.80 -1.52
N GLU A 14 -13.22 -34.50 -0.38
CA GLU A 14 -12.19 -35.48 -0.03
C GLU A 14 -12.11 -36.60 -1.07
N LYS A 15 -13.23 -37.19 -1.47
CA LYS A 15 -13.26 -38.21 -2.54
C LYS A 15 -12.72 -37.69 -3.88
N ILE A 16 -13.06 -36.46 -4.26
CA ILE A 16 -12.51 -35.84 -5.49
C ILE A 16 -11.01 -35.60 -5.35
N TRP A 17 -10.57 -35.13 -4.18
CA TRP A 17 -9.16 -34.91 -3.90
C TRP A 17 -8.37 -36.21 -3.94
N ASP A 18 -8.82 -37.26 -3.29
CA ASP A 18 -8.12 -38.55 -3.25
C ASP A 18 -8.11 -39.24 -4.61
N GLY A 19 -9.18 -39.06 -5.40
CA GLY A 19 -9.28 -39.53 -6.78
C GLY A 19 -8.64 -38.63 -7.84
N ARG A 20 -7.91 -37.58 -7.44
CA ARG A 20 -7.30 -36.62 -8.37
C ARG A 20 -6.26 -37.28 -9.29
N PRO A 21 -6.07 -36.77 -10.52
CA PRO A 21 -4.98 -37.23 -11.36
C PRO A 21 -3.63 -36.93 -10.70
N LYS A 22 -2.65 -37.84 -10.88
CA LYS A 22 -1.27 -37.59 -10.46
C LYS A 22 -0.71 -36.38 -11.22
N LEU A 23 0.17 -35.63 -10.56
CA LEU A 23 0.87 -34.52 -11.20
C LEU A 23 1.80 -35.07 -12.30
N PRO A 24 1.79 -34.49 -13.52
CA PRO A 24 2.62 -34.95 -14.62
C PRO A 24 4.05 -34.42 -14.48
N GLU A 25 4.81 -34.95 -13.51
CA GLU A 25 6.12 -34.45 -13.08
C GLU A 25 7.09 -34.15 -14.23
N LYS A 26 7.28 -35.10 -15.15
CA LYS A 26 8.15 -34.88 -16.33
C LYS A 26 7.73 -33.68 -17.19
N LYS A 27 6.41 -33.47 -17.37
CA LYS A 27 5.86 -32.33 -18.12
C LYS A 27 6.08 -31.03 -17.35
N ILE A 28 5.90 -31.04 -16.03
CA ILE A 28 6.14 -29.90 -15.14
C ILE A 28 7.61 -29.47 -15.20
N LEU A 29 8.55 -30.41 -15.03
CA LEU A 29 9.98 -30.12 -15.06
C LEU A 29 10.46 -29.63 -16.43
N THR A 30 9.95 -30.22 -17.50
CA THR A 30 10.25 -29.77 -18.87
C THR A 30 9.73 -28.35 -19.12
N PHE A 31 8.51 -28.06 -18.65
CA PHE A 31 7.92 -26.72 -18.74
C PHE A 31 8.67 -25.70 -17.89
N ALA A 32 9.05 -26.08 -16.67
CA ALA A 32 9.84 -25.25 -15.76
C ALA A 32 11.15 -24.80 -16.43
N HIS A 33 11.92 -25.76 -16.95
CA HIS A 33 13.19 -25.47 -17.59
C HIS A 33 13.05 -24.63 -18.88
N LYS A 34 12.10 -25.00 -19.76
CA LYS A 34 12.00 -24.41 -21.10
C LYS A 34 11.22 -23.10 -21.18
N GLN A 35 10.33 -22.83 -20.23
CA GLN A 35 9.43 -21.68 -20.29
C GLN A 35 9.45 -20.83 -19.01
N VAL A 36 9.55 -21.46 -17.84
CA VAL A 36 9.52 -20.72 -16.57
C VAL A 36 10.85 -20.05 -16.29
N PHE A 37 11.95 -20.81 -16.37
CA PHE A 37 13.31 -20.33 -16.14
C PHE A 37 14.03 -19.92 -17.41
N VAL A 38 13.31 -19.69 -18.50
CA VAL A 38 13.90 -19.44 -19.83
C VAL A 38 14.81 -18.19 -19.83
N ASN A 39 14.53 -17.23 -18.96
CA ASN A 39 15.27 -15.98 -18.84
C ASN A 39 16.34 -16.02 -17.75
N GLU A 40 16.38 -17.09 -16.95
CA GLU A 40 17.20 -17.30 -15.77
C GLU A 40 18.24 -18.42 -16.01
N GLN A 41 18.84 -18.42 -17.21
CA GLN A 41 19.80 -19.43 -17.63
C GLN A 41 21.24 -18.90 -17.62
N TYR A 42 22.20 -19.81 -17.39
CA TYR A 42 23.59 -19.50 -17.13
C TYR A 42 24.56 -20.20 -18.10
N PHE A 43 25.72 -19.59 -18.26
CA PHE A 43 26.88 -20.17 -18.93
C PHE A 43 28.05 -20.28 -17.97
N PHE A 44 28.27 -21.47 -17.41
CA PHE A 44 29.29 -21.72 -16.40
C PHE A 44 30.64 -22.02 -17.02
N LYS A 45 31.54 -21.04 -16.95
CA LYS A 45 32.93 -21.16 -17.39
C LYS A 45 33.74 -21.93 -16.35
N HIS A 46 34.43 -22.96 -16.79
CA HIS A 46 35.35 -23.76 -15.98
C HIS A 46 36.61 -24.12 -16.78
N LYS A 47 37.63 -24.60 -16.08
CA LYS A 47 38.88 -25.07 -16.69
C LYS A 47 39.07 -26.54 -16.37
N GLU A 48 39.40 -27.32 -17.39
CA GLU A 48 39.73 -28.74 -17.28
C GLU A 48 40.91 -29.03 -18.21
N CYS A 49 41.94 -29.70 -17.69
CA CYS A 49 43.16 -30.06 -18.44
C CYS A 49 43.81 -28.88 -19.20
N GLY A 50 43.79 -27.67 -18.63
CA GLY A 50 44.39 -26.48 -19.26
C GLY A 50 43.51 -25.77 -20.29
N HIS A 51 42.36 -26.33 -20.66
CA HIS A 51 41.41 -25.74 -21.61
C HIS A 51 40.20 -25.13 -20.88
N ARG A 52 39.66 -24.02 -21.40
CA ARG A 52 38.39 -23.46 -20.92
C ARG A 52 37.19 -24.09 -21.61
N TYR A 53 36.22 -24.45 -20.79
CA TYR A 53 34.92 -24.93 -21.20
C TYR A 53 33.83 -24.06 -20.59
N GLY A 54 32.66 -24.10 -21.21
CA GLY A 54 31.45 -23.45 -20.74
C GLY A 54 30.30 -24.43 -20.78
N TYR A 55 29.66 -24.64 -19.64
CA TYR A 55 28.42 -25.41 -19.57
C TYR A 55 27.23 -24.48 -19.69
N CYS A 56 26.37 -24.71 -20.69
CA CYS A 56 25.14 -23.94 -20.86
C CYS A 56 23.98 -24.65 -20.17
N THR A 57 23.35 -24.01 -19.18
CA THR A 57 22.20 -24.59 -18.48
C THR A 57 20.98 -24.71 -19.40
N ALA A 58 20.76 -23.77 -20.32
CA ALA A 58 19.60 -23.76 -21.22
C ALA A 58 19.51 -24.96 -22.18
N CYS A 59 20.65 -25.51 -22.60
CA CYS A 59 20.69 -26.66 -23.51
C CYS A 59 21.36 -27.91 -22.93
N GLY A 60 21.96 -27.80 -21.74
CA GLY A 60 22.66 -28.88 -21.06
C GLY A 60 23.96 -29.35 -21.76
N LYS A 61 24.56 -28.53 -22.63
CA LYS A 61 25.77 -28.89 -23.38
C LYS A 61 27.00 -28.20 -22.82
N ASP A 62 28.11 -28.93 -22.79
CA ASP A 62 29.44 -28.37 -22.64
C ASP A 62 29.96 -27.85 -23.98
N VAL A 63 30.56 -26.67 -23.95
CA VAL A 63 31.12 -25.97 -25.11
C VAL A 63 32.57 -25.64 -24.80
N GLN A 64 33.50 -26.09 -25.64
CA GLN A 64 34.90 -25.70 -25.51
C GLN A 64 35.07 -24.25 -26.00
N ILE A 65 35.62 -23.38 -25.16
CA ILE A 65 35.75 -21.93 -25.40
C ILE A 65 37.11 -21.58 -26.01
N ASP A 66 38.08 -22.50 -25.94
CA ASP A 66 39.45 -22.30 -26.41
C ASP A 66 39.76 -23.02 -27.75
N ILE A 67 38.76 -23.31 -28.59
CA ILE A 67 38.99 -23.97 -29.88
C ILE A 67 39.75 -23.02 -30.83
N GLU A 68 40.99 -23.35 -31.19
CA GLU A 68 41.79 -22.59 -32.18
C GLU A 68 41.59 -23.08 -33.62
N ASN A 69 40.85 -24.18 -33.83
CA ASN A 69 40.59 -24.71 -35.15
C ASN A 69 39.45 -23.93 -35.84
N MET A 70 39.79 -23.09 -36.82
CA MET A 70 38.94 -22.06 -37.45
C MET A 70 37.62 -22.53 -38.10
N ARG A 71 37.30 -23.83 -38.12
CA ARG A 71 36.08 -24.37 -38.78
C ARG A 71 34.79 -24.29 -37.95
N LEU A 72 34.88 -24.07 -36.63
CA LEU A 72 33.71 -24.04 -35.71
C LEU A 72 33.64 -22.79 -34.83
N TRP A 73 34.62 -21.88 -34.97
CA TRP A 73 34.70 -20.65 -34.17
C TRP A 73 33.72 -19.59 -34.69
N THR A 74 32.89 -19.04 -33.80
CA THR A 74 31.88 -18.01 -34.12
C THR A 74 32.01 -16.82 -33.20
N ASP A 75 31.39 -15.69 -33.53
CA ASP A 75 31.36 -14.49 -32.67
C ASP A 75 30.83 -14.79 -31.26
N LYS A 76 29.95 -15.79 -31.12
CA LYS A 76 29.45 -16.28 -29.83
C LYS A 76 30.55 -16.95 -29.00
N HIS A 77 31.46 -17.70 -29.63
CA HIS A 77 32.63 -18.28 -28.96
C HIS A 77 33.58 -17.17 -28.47
N ALA A 78 33.83 -16.16 -29.31
CA ALA A 78 34.64 -15.00 -28.94
C ALA A 78 34.03 -14.23 -27.76
N ALA A 79 32.72 -13.97 -27.81
CA ALA A 79 31.99 -13.33 -26.71
C ALA A 79 32.05 -14.14 -25.41
N CYS A 80 31.81 -15.46 -25.47
CA CYS A 80 31.92 -16.32 -24.29
C CYS A 80 33.34 -16.39 -23.71
N ARG A 81 34.38 -16.27 -24.56
CA ARG A 81 35.79 -16.26 -24.16
C ARG A 81 36.19 -15.00 -23.41
N SER A 82 35.70 -13.84 -23.86
CA SER A 82 36.01 -12.53 -23.27
C SER A 82 35.06 -12.13 -22.15
N ALA A 83 33.89 -12.76 -22.05
CA ALA A 83 32.88 -12.45 -21.05
C ALA A 83 33.41 -12.51 -19.61
N ARG A 84 33.12 -11.45 -18.86
CA ARG A 84 33.32 -11.36 -17.42
C ARG A 84 32.18 -12.04 -16.68
N HIS A 85 32.34 -12.17 -15.37
CA HIS A 85 31.28 -12.69 -14.52
C HIS A 85 30.06 -11.75 -14.58
N ASN A 86 28.87 -12.32 -14.73
CA ASN A 86 27.57 -11.66 -14.90
C ASN A 86 27.32 -10.98 -16.26
N ASP A 87 28.26 -11.06 -17.22
CA ASP A 87 28.00 -10.58 -18.58
C ASP A 87 26.94 -11.43 -19.26
N THR A 88 26.10 -10.81 -20.08
CA THR A 88 25.13 -11.50 -20.93
C THR A 88 25.79 -11.93 -22.23
N VAL A 89 25.69 -13.21 -22.58
CA VAL A 89 26.25 -13.79 -23.81
C VAL A 89 25.26 -14.76 -24.45
N CYS A 90 25.45 -15.05 -25.74
CA CYS A 90 24.70 -16.12 -26.39
C CYS A 90 25.48 -17.43 -26.37
N CYS A 91 24.84 -18.52 -25.95
CA CYS A 91 25.44 -19.85 -25.99
C CYS A 91 25.87 -20.20 -27.43
N PRO A 92 27.11 -20.67 -27.66
CA PRO A 92 27.53 -21.04 -29.01
C PRO A 92 26.82 -22.29 -29.57
N ALA A 93 26.34 -23.18 -28.70
CA ALA A 93 25.69 -24.44 -29.10
C ALA A 93 24.19 -24.30 -29.42
N CYS A 94 23.43 -23.50 -28.67
CA CYS A 94 22.00 -23.32 -28.88
C CYS A 94 21.58 -21.91 -29.26
N GLY A 95 22.47 -20.92 -29.13
CA GLY A 95 22.18 -19.52 -29.42
C GLY A 95 21.39 -18.77 -28.36
N HIS A 96 20.97 -19.44 -27.28
CA HIS A 96 20.17 -18.84 -26.19
C HIS A 96 20.96 -17.76 -25.45
N GLU A 97 20.30 -16.67 -25.08
CA GLU A 97 20.88 -15.61 -24.25
C GLU A 97 20.97 -16.09 -22.78
N VAL A 98 22.17 -16.02 -22.22
CA VAL A 98 22.52 -16.59 -20.90
C VAL A 98 23.48 -15.69 -20.15
N GLN A 99 23.44 -15.73 -18.82
CA GLN A 99 24.37 -14.98 -17.99
C GLN A 99 25.65 -15.80 -17.72
N ALA A 100 26.81 -15.23 -18.04
CA ALA A 100 28.10 -15.86 -17.80
C ALA A 100 28.41 -15.94 -16.30
N LYS A 101 28.80 -17.13 -15.83
CA LYS A 101 29.20 -17.38 -14.44
C LYS A 101 30.55 -18.10 -14.43
N ASP A 102 31.37 -17.84 -13.41
CA ASP A 102 32.62 -18.60 -13.22
C ASP A 102 32.31 -19.74 -12.25
N ALA A 103 32.52 -20.99 -12.65
CA ALA A 103 32.13 -22.17 -11.88
C ALA A 103 32.83 -22.28 -10.51
N GLY A 104 34.04 -21.71 -10.41
CA GLY A 104 34.85 -21.66 -9.18
C GLY A 104 34.50 -20.53 -8.21
N ARG A 105 33.54 -19.65 -8.54
CA ARG A 105 33.03 -18.64 -7.59
C ARG A 105 31.94 -19.24 -6.72
N GLY A 106 31.74 -18.65 -5.53
CA GLY A 106 30.67 -19.05 -4.61
C GLY A 106 29.28 -18.94 -5.23
N ARG A 107 28.47 -19.99 -5.05
CA ARG A 107 27.11 -20.13 -5.60
C ARG A 107 26.07 -20.35 -4.51
N SER A 108 26.37 -19.99 -3.26
CA SER A 108 25.54 -20.31 -2.08
C SER A 108 24.11 -19.77 -2.13
N GLN A 109 23.83 -18.77 -2.98
CA GLN A 109 22.52 -18.17 -3.20
C GLN A 109 21.98 -18.37 -4.62
N LEU A 110 22.64 -19.19 -5.46
CA LEU A 110 22.25 -19.36 -6.86
C LEU A 110 21.20 -20.47 -7.01
N VAL A 111 19.95 -20.11 -6.77
CA VAL A 111 18.78 -20.98 -6.93
C VAL A 111 17.72 -20.25 -7.74
N ASN A 112 17.32 -20.85 -8.86
CA ASN A 112 16.11 -20.41 -9.55
C ASN A 112 14.92 -21.06 -8.85
N ALA A 113 13.91 -20.30 -8.48
CA ALA A 113 12.72 -20.84 -7.81
C ALA A 113 11.46 -20.15 -8.30
N ALA A 114 10.46 -20.95 -8.68
CA ALA A 114 9.18 -20.46 -9.20
C ALA A 114 8.02 -21.34 -8.76
N VAL A 115 6.80 -20.90 -9.06
CA VAL A 115 5.57 -21.68 -8.88
C VAL A 115 4.89 -21.90 -10.22
N VAL A 116 4.53 -23.16 -10.48
CA VAL A 116 3.75 -23.56 -11.65
C VAL A 116 2.33 -23.87 -11.21
N ALA A 117 1.35 -23.26 -11.89
CA ALA A 117 -0.06 -23.57 -11.75
C ALA A 117 -0.44 -24.64 -12.79
N VAL A 118 -0.44 -25.90 -12.34
CA VAL A 118 -0.74 -27.07 -13.16
C VAL A 118 -2.26 -27.26 -13.21
N THR A 119 -2.83 -27.15 -14.41
CA THR A 119 -4.27 -27.35 -14.62
C THR A 119 -4.53 -28.77 -15.11
N GLN A 120 -5.42 -29.48 -14.44
CA GLN A 120 -5.84 -30.82 -14.84
C GLN A 120 -7.36 -30.93 -14.85
N ARG A 121 -7.91 -31.53 -15.91
CA ARG A 121 -9.30 -31.96 -15.94
C ARG A 121 -9.48 -33.17 -15.03
N THR A 122 -10.48 -33.12 -14.17
CA THR A 122 -10.92 -34.25 -13.32
C THR A 122 -11.90 -35.15 -14.06
N ARG A 123 -12.10 -36.39 -13.57
CA ARG A 123 -12.97 -37.38 -14.22
C ARG A 123 -14.42 -36.89 -14.40
N ASN A 124 -14.94 -36.10 -13.44
CA ASN A 124 -16.29 -35.55 -13.49
C ASN A 124 -16.41 -34.25 -14.32
N GLY A 125 -15.37 -33.90 -15.08
CA GLY A 125 -15.35 -32.73 -15.96
C GLY A 125 -15.06 -31.40 -15.27
N GLY A 126 -14.75 -31.38 -13.97
CA GLY A 126 -14.24 -30.18 -13.29
C GLY A 126 -12.76 -29.91 -13.58
N ILE A 127 -12.28 -28.73 -13.19
CA ILE A 127 -10.88 -28.32 -13.25
C ILE A 127 -10.27 -28.39 -11.86
N LEU A 128 -9.09 -29.00 -11.76
CA LEU A 128 -8.21 -28.92 -10.58
C LEU A 128 -6.97 -28.10 -10.96
N LEU A 129 -6.75 -26.99 -10.26
CA LEU A 129 -5.58 -26.13 -10.40
C LEU A 129 -4.65 -26.35 -9.22
N SER A 130 -3.45 -26.90 -9.46
CA SER A 130 -2.45 -27.25 -8.43
C SER A 130 -1.23 -26.35 -8.54
N PHE A 131 -0.79 -25.76 -7.43
CA PHE A 131 0.34 -24.84 -7.36
C PHE A 131 1.54 -25.54 -6.76
N VAL A 132 2.55 -25.79 -7.59
CA VAL A 132 3.71 -26.61 -7.26
C VAL A 132 4.97 -25.77 -7.34
N ARG A 133 5.88 -25.92 -6.36
CA ARG A 133 7.21 -25.31 -6.44
C ARG A 133 8.09 -26.05 -7.42
N VAL A 134 8.86 -25.30 -8.19
CA VAL A 134 9.93 -25.83 -9.03
C VAL A 134 11.19 -25.04 -8.77
N TYR A 135 12.35 -25.68 -8.86
CA TYR A 135 13.63 -25.02 -8.68
C TYR A 135 14.73 -25.64 -9.53
N GLU A 136 15.75 -24.83 -9.84
CA GLU A 136 17.05 -25.29 -10.34
C GLU A 136 18.11 -24.84 -9.34
N ASP A 137 18.70 -25.79 -8.61
CA ASP A 137 19.61 -25.50 -7.50
C ASP A 137 21.08 -25.63 -7.92
N TYR A 138 21.74 -24.49 -8.15
CA TYR A 138 23.12 -24.44 -8.60
C TYR A 138 24.14 -24.35 -7.45
N ARG A 139 23.69 -24.41 -6.19
CA ARG A 139 24.54 -24.24 -4.99
C ARG A 139 25.59 -25.33 -4.87
N TYR A 140 25.21 -26.57 -5.17
CA TYR A 140 26.06 -27.76 -5.01
C TYR A 140 26.67 -28.25 -6.32
N GLY A 141 26.07 -27.93 -7.48
CA GLY A 141 26.55 -28.32 -8.80
C GLY A 141 26.05 -27.38 -9.89
N PHE A 142 26.90 -27.01 -10.85
CA PHE A 142 26.50 -26.07 -11.92
C PHE A 142 25.77 -26.76 -13.08
N LYS A 143 25.69 -28.10 -13.05
CA LYS A 143 24.90 -28.94 -13.95
C LYS A 143 23.62 -29.42 -13.25
N ALA A 144 22.92 -28.50 -12.60
CA ALA A 144 21.69 -28.81 -11.88
C ALA A 144 20.58 -29.22 -12.85
N ALA A 145 19.75 -30.18 -12.44
CA ALA A 145 18.51 -30.51 -13.12
C ALA A 145 17.34 -29.75 -12.46
N PRO A 146 16.27 -29.45 -13.21
CA PRO A 146 15.06 -28.93 -12.60
C PRO A 146 14.44 -29.98 -11.66
N GLU A 147 14.02 -29.53 -10.49
CA GLU A 147 13.42 -30.36 -9.45
C GLU A 147 12.04 -29.83 -9.07
N MET A 148 11.16 -30.75 -8.66
CA MET A 148 9.81 -30.46 -8.21
C MET A 148 9.80 -30.46 -6.68
N GLY A 149 9.46 -29.31 -6.10
CA GLY A 149 9.25 -29.18 -4.67
C GLY A 149 7.82 -29.56 -4.25
N GLY A 150 7.43 -29.09 -3.07
CA GLY A 150 6.11 -29.38 -2.49
C GLY A 150 4.94 -28.75 -3.25
N LEU A 151 3.80 -29.43 -3.18
CA LEU A 151 2.48 -28.87 -3.50
C LEU A 151 2.10 -27.84 -2.43
N LEU A 152 1.90 -26.59 -2.83
CA LEU A 152 1.61 -25.48 -1.92
C LEU A 152 0.12 -25.30 -1.68
N TYR A 153 -0.64 -25.43 -2.76
CA TYR A 153 -2.05 -25.08 -2.80
C TYR A 153 -2.72 -25.78 -3.96
N ALA A 154 -4.01 -26.08 -3.85
CA ALA A 154 -4.81 -26.45 -4.99
C ALA A 154 -6.24 -25.94 -4.83
N ALA A 155 -6.93 -25.77 -5.94
CA ALA A 155 -8.35 -25.44 -5.95
C ALA A 155 -9.07 -26.20 -7.05
N TYR A 156 -10.24 -26.71 -6.71
CA TYR A 156 -11.12 -27.42 -7.62
C TYR A 156 -12.33 -26.57 -7.95
N PHE A 157 -12.75 -26.60 -9.21
CA PHE A 157 -13.92 -25.89 -9.72
C PHE A 157 -14.71 -26.76 -10.69
N ASN A 158 -16.03 -26.76 -10.52
CA ASN A 158 -17.02 -27.28 -11.46
C ASN A 158 -18.31 -26.46 -11.32
N LEU A 159 -19.30 -26.65 -12.20
CA LEU A 159 -20.54 -25.87 -12.14
C LEU A 159 -21.27 -26.13 -10.81
N GLY A 160 -21.41 -25.08 -10.00
CA GLY A 160 -22.01 -25.12 -8.67
C GLY A 160 -21.15 -25.82 -7.61
N GLN A 161 -19.88 -26.13 -7.88
CA GLN A 161 -19.01 -26.92 -7.01
C GLN A 161 -17.61 -26.31 -6.93
N HIS A 162 -17.06 -26.20 -5.73
CA HIS A 162 -15.67 -25.83 -5.54
C HIS A 162 -15.13 -26.34 -4.21
N PHE A 163 -13.82 -26.47 -4.10
CA PHE A 163 -13.12 -26.57 -2.83
C PHE A 163 -11.71 -26.03 -2.99
N VAL A 164 -11.08 -25.74 -1.86
CA VAL A 164 -9.65 -25.43 -1.78
C VAL A 164 -8.96 -26.52 -1.00
N ALA A 165 -7.72 -26.82 -1.36
CA ALA A 165 -6.83 -27.64 -0.58
C ALA A 165 -5.59 -26.80 -0.27
N GLU A 166 -5.30 -26.60 1.01
CA GLU A 166 -4.16 -25.81 1.47
C GLU A 166 -3.29 -26.62 2.42
N ARG A 167 -1.97 -26.39 2.37
CA ARG A 167 -1.05 -27.08 3.26
C ARG A 167 -1.24 -26.60 4.70
N SER A 168 -1.33 -27.56 5.63
CA SER A 168 -1.42 -27.28 7.06
C SER A 168 -0.16 -26.60 7.58
N TYR A 169 -0.30 -25.73 8.59
CA TYR A 169 0.85 -25.14 9.31
C TYR A 169 1.51 -26.14 10.26
N TYR A 170 0.81 -27.21 10.65
CA TYR A 170 1.22 -28.13 11.71
C TYR A 170 1.65 -29.51 11.19
N CYS A 171 1.34 -29.84 9.94
CA CYS A 171 1.73 -31.10 9.31
C CYS A 171 1.91 -30.92 7.80
N ASP A 172 2.58 -31.87 7.15
CA ASP A 172 2.81 -31.84 5.70
C ASP A 172 1.56 -32.16 4.85
N ASP A 173 0.41 -32.38 5.49
CA ASP A 173 -0.85 -32.73 4.84
C ASP A 173 -1.60 -31.53 4.27
N MET A 174 -2.45 -31.82 3.29
CA MET A 174 -3.34 -30.85 2.65
C MET A 174 -4.72 -30.87 3.32
N PHE A 175 -5.13 -29.74 3.88
CA PHE A 175 -6.45 -29.53 4.43
C PHE A 175 -7.44 -29.08 3.35
N ILE A 176 -8.54 -29.81 3.19
CA ILE A 176 -9.56 -29.55 2.17
C ILE A 176 -10.71 -28.78 2.79
N SER A 177 -11.17 -27.72 2.12
CA SER A 177 -12.28 -26.90 2.58
C SER A 177 -13.24 -26.54 1.45
N VAL A 178 -14.51 -26.91 1.64
CA VAL A 178 -15.63 -26.50 0.75
C VAL A 178 -16.21 -25.13 1.09
N LYS A 179 -15.81 -24.53 2.22
CA LYS A 179 -16.34 -23.25 2.72
C LYS A 179 -15.42 -22.07 2.41
N GLN A 180 -14.13 -22.33 2.27
CA GLN A 180 -13.12 -21.31 2.10
C GLN A 180 -13.07 -20.80 0.65
N LYS A 181 -12.84 -19.49 0.50
CA LYS A 181 -12.63 -18.85 -0.80
C LYS A 181 -11.20 -19.10 -1.25
N PRO A 182 -10.95 -19.21 -2.57
CA PRO A 182 -9.59 -19.29 -3.08
C PRO A 182 -8.73 -18.09 -2.69
N THR A 183 -7.44 -18.36 -2.48
CA THR A 183 -6.46 -17.31 -2.18
C THR A 183 -6.29 -16.36 -3.37
N ARG A 184 -5.98 -15.10 -3.07
CA ARG A 184 -5.62 -14.06 -4.05
C ARG A 184 -4.11 -13.90 -4.20
N LYS A 185 -3.33 -14.56 -3.35
CA LYS A 185 -1.86 -14.46 -3.29
C LYS A 185 -1.14 -15.33 -4.32
N LEU A 186 -1.91 -16.02 -5.16
CA LEU A 186 -1.43 -16.89 -6.23
C LEU A 186 -2.09 -16.49 -7.55
N PRO A 187 -1.84 -15.25 -8.05
CA PRO A 187 -2.29 -14.88 -9.39
C PRO A 187 -1.55 -15.74 -10.44
N CYS A 188 -2.09 -15.84 -11.64
CA CYS A 188 -1.54 -16.64 -12.73
C CYS A 188 -1.14 -15.75 -13.91
N THR A 189 -0.02 -16.07 -14.57
CA THR A 189 0.40 -15.39 -15.80
C THR A 189 0.80 -16.38 -16.88
N VAL A 190 0.70 -15.93 -18.13
CA VAL A 190 1.07 -16.66 -19.35
C VAL A 190 2.54 -16.42 -19.76
N GLU A 191 3.19 -15.35 -19.28
CA GLU A 191 4.58 -15.01 -19.64
C GLU A 191 5.45 -14.60 -18.43
N PRO A 192 6.79 -14.73 -18.52
CA PRO A 192 7.73 -14.33 -17.47
C PRO A 192 7.83 -12.81 -17.29
N ALA A 193 7.45 -12.31 -16.12
CA ALA A 193 7.97 -11.05 -15.61
C ALA A 193 9.32 -11.33 -14.92
N LYS A 194 10.41 -10.71 -15.39
CA LYS A 194 11.75 -10.81 -14.77
C LYS A 194 11.77 -10.05 -13.44
N LEU A 195 11.94 -10.72 -12.29
CA LEU A 195 12.25 -10.06 -11.01
C LEU A 195 13.17 -10.91 -10.11
N ASP A 196 13.87 -10.23 -9.20
CA ASP A 196 14.96 -10.74 -8.36
C ASP A 196 14.46 -11.71 -7.25
N HIS A 197 14.97 -12.94 -7.27
CA HIS A 197 14.49 -14.05 -6.45
C HIS A 197 15.27 -14.18 -5.14
N ASN A 198 14.72 -13.72 -4.01
CA ASN A 198 15.27 -14.07 -2.69
C ASN A 198 14.26 -14.12 -1.53
N SER A 199 12.96 -14.32 -1.77
CA SER A 199 12.03 -14.62 -0.66
C SER A 199 10.74 -15.31 -1.11
N TRP A 200 10.02 -15.89 -0.13
CA TRP A 200 8.62 -16.38 -0.22
C TRP A 200 7.65 -15.46 -0.99
N LYS A 201 8.01 -14.19 -1.18
CA LYS A 201 7.26 -13.18 -1.93
C LYS A 201 7.26 -13.37 -3.46
N CYS A 202 7.99 -14.35 -4.00
CA CYS A 202 8.07 -14.59 -5.46
C CYS A 202 6.69 -14.80 -6.12
N THR A 203 5.69 -15.35 -5.40
CA THR A 203 4.35 -15.58 -5.98
C THR A 203 3.44 -14.35 -6.02
N GLU A 204 3.63 -13.38 -5.11
CA GLU A 204 2.76 -12.19 -5.05
C GLU A 204 3.12 -11.17 -6.14
N GLY A 205 4.35 -11.19 -6.66
CA GLY A 205 4.83 -10.31 -7.73
C GLY A 205 4.77 -10.91 -9.14
N GLU A 206 5.25 -12.15 -9.33
CA GLU A 206 5.43 -12.74 -10.68
C GLU A 206 4.26 -13.59 -11.16
N GLY A 207 3.42 -14.04 -10.25
CA GLY A 207 2.35 -14.99 -10.52
C GLY A 207 2.83 -16.40 -10.90
N ALA A 208 1.99 -17.38 -10.64
CA ALA A 208 2.25 -18.76 -11.04
C ALA A 208 2.13 -18.93 -12.56
N LYS A 209 3.09 -19.62 -13.17
CA LYS A 209 3.09 -19.90 -14.61
C LYS A 209 2.08 -21.00 -14.93
N LEU A 210 1.22 -20.74 -15.90
CA LEU A 210 0.07 -21.58 -16.17
C LEU A 210 0.43 -22.73 -17.11
N LEU A 211 0.25 -23.98 -16.66
CA LEU A 211 0.51 -25.19 -17.45
C LEU A 211 -0.79 -25.92 -17.76
N GLY A 212 -1.12 -26.02 -19.05
CA GLY A 212 -2.21 -26.85 -19.57
C GLY A 212 -3.62 -26.33 -19.31
N PHE A 213 -3.78 -25.03 -19.02
CA PHE A 213 -5.09 -24.46 -18.69
C PHE A 213 -6.08 -24.47 -19.84
N GLU A 214 -5.70 -23.98 -21.03
CA GLU A 214 -6.59 -23.93 -22.20
C GLU A 214 -7.08 -25.33 -22.58
N GLU A 215 -6.16 -26.30 -22.67
CA GLU A 215 -6.49 -27.70 -22.95
C GLU A 215 -7.45 -28.29 -21.90
N ALA A 216 -7.20 -28.03 -20.62
CA ALA A 216 -8.07 -28.51 -19.55
C ALA A 216 -9.43 -27.81 -19.57
N LEU A 217 -9.48 -26.51 -19.89
CA LEU A 217 -10.68 -25.69 -19.96
C LEU A 217 -11.60 -26.17 -21.08
N GLU A 218 -11.06 -26.33 -22.29
CA GLU A 218 -11.78 -26.80 -23.48
C GLU A 218 -12.47 -28.16 -23.24
N LYS A 219 -11.77 -29.08 -22.55
CA LYS A 219 -12.27 -30.43 -22.25
C LYS A 219 -13.15 -30.50 -20.98
N SER A 220 -13.35 -29.39 -20.28
CA SER A 220 -14.10 -29.34 -19.01
C SER A 220 -15.56 -28.92 -19.18
N ASN A 221 -16.31 -29.01 -18.09
CA ASN A 221 -17.65 -28.43 -18.00
C ASN A 221 -17.64 -26.89 -17.94
N LEU A 222 -16.46 -26.28 -17.77
CA LEU A 222 -16.26 -24.83 -17.72
C LEU A 222 -15.84 -24.24 -19.08
N ARG A 223 -15.83 -25.03 -20.17
CA ARG A 223 -15.35 -24.65 -21.51
C ARG A 223 -15.93 -23.37 -22.12
N TYR A 224 -17.07 -22.90 -21.62
CA TYR A 224 -17.72 -21.66 -22.09
C TYR A 224 -17.28 -20.42 -21.32
N LEU A 225 -16.38 -20.55 -20.34
CA LEU A 225 -15.76 -19.42 -19.64
C LEU A 225 -15.01 -18.56 -20.67
N PRO A 226 -15.40 -17.29 -20.87
CA PRO A 226 -14.68 -16.38 -21.78
C PRO A 226 -13.43 -15.82 -21.08
N TRP A 227 -12.45 -16.69 -20.86
CA TRP A 227 -11.22 -16.39 -20.11
C TRP A 227 -10.35 -15.34 -20.81
N GLU A 228 -10.21 -15.39 -22.14
CA GLU A 228 -9.36 -14.48 -22.90
C GLU A 228 -9.82 -13.03 -22.75
N THR A 229 -11.12 -12.77 -22.95
CA THR A 229 -11.72 -11.44 -22.75
C THR A 229 -11.58 -10.97 -21.29
N TYR A 230 -11.73 -11.88 -20.32
CA TYR A 230 -11.45 -11.53 -18.92
C TYR A 230 -9.98 -11.13 -18.73
N HIS A 231 -9.06 -11.91 -19.29
CA HIS A 231 -7.62 -11.68 -19.18
C HIS A 231 -7.26 -10.30 -19.72
N GLU A 232 -7.76 -9.94 -20.91
CA GLU A 232 -7.57 -8.61 -21.51
C GLU A 232 -8.10 -7.48 -20.62
N CYS A 233 -9.35 -7.59 -20.11
CA CYS A 233 -9.92 -6.61 -19.20
C CYS A 233 -9.09 -6.48 -17.91
N ALA A 234 -8.62 -7.60 -17.35
CA ALA A 234 -7.78 -7.60 -16.16
C ALA A 234 -6.43 -6.92 -16.42
N GLN A 235 -5.76 -7.18 -17.55
CA GLN A 235 -4.53 -6.47 -17.94
C GLN A 235 -4.76 -4.95 -18.00
N GLN A 236 -5.84 -4.51 -18.62
CA GLN A 236 -6.17 -3.08 -18.78
C GLN A 236 -6.40 -2.38 -17.42
N LEU A 237 -7.05 -3.05 -16.46
CA LEU A 237 -7.30 -2.50 -15.12
C LEU A 237 -6.02 -2.14 -14.37
N TYR A 238 -4.97 -2.95 -14.50
CA TYR A 238 -3.70 -2.69 -13.83
C TYR A 238 -2.89 -1.56 -14.48
N ARG A 239 -3.32 -1.06 -15.66
CA ARG A 239 -2.63 -0.02 -16.44
C ARG A 239 -1.11 -0.27 -16.51
N SER A 240 -0.68 -1.54 -16.49
CA SER A 240 0.72 -1.86 -16.28
C SER A 240 1.49 -1.61 -17.57
N ALA A 241 2.60 -0.88 -17.46
CA ALA A 241 3.64 -0.85 -18.51
C ALA A 241 4.32 -2.22 -18.68
N ILE A 242 4.04 -3.16 -17.77
CA ILE A 242 4.50 -4.56 -17.80
C ILE A 242 3.52 -5.34 -18.66
N ALA A 243 3.98 -5.86 -19.80
CA ALA A 243 3.25 -6.87 -20.56
C ALA A 243 3.07 -8.12 -19.70
N ASN A 244 1.88 -8.73 -19.73
CA ASN A 244 1.56 -10.00 -19.07
C ASN A 244 1.54 -9.98 -17.52
N TYR A 245 0.84 -9.00 -16.96
CA TYR A 245 0.55 -8.90 -15.53
C TYR A 245 -0.17 -10.16 -15.01
N PRO A 246 0.19 -10.71 -13.83
CA PRO A 246 -0.52 -11.85 -13.26
C PRO A 246 -1.99 -11.56 -12.91
N VAL A 247 -2.93 -12.36 -13.41
CA VAL A 247 -4.37 -12.19 -13.18
C VAL A 247 -4.91 -13.21 -12.17
N ASN A 248 -5.98 -12.86 -11.45
CA ASN A 248 -6.61 -13.70 -10.44
C ASN A 248 -7.52 -14.79 -11.05
N LEU A 249 -6.92 -15.76 -11.73
CA LEU A 249 -7.61 -16.90 -12.34
C LEU A 249 -8.42 -17.72 -11.31
N LEU A 250 -7.89 -17.92 -10.10
CA LEU A 250 -8.60 -18.60 -9.00
C LEU A 250 -9.91 -17.89 -8.65
N GLY A 251 -9.90 -16.55 -8.59
CA GLY A 251 -11.08 -15.75 -8.34
C GLY A 251 -12.08 -15.81 -9.49
N LEU A 252 -11.62 -15.83 -10.74
CA LEU A 252 -12.48 -15.98 -11.92
C LEU A 252 -13.20 -17.33 -11.91
N LEU A 253 -12.45 -18.43 -11.75
CA LEU A 253 -13.01 -19.78 -11.69
C LEU A 253 -13.97 -19.93 -10.51
N TYR A 254 -13.66 -19.31 -9.36
CA TYR A 254 -14.56 -19.27 -8.22
C TYR A 254 -15.88 -18.56 -8.52
N GLN A 255 -15.83 -17.38 -9.15
CA GLN A 255 -17.02 -16.64 -9.55
C GLN A 255 -17.83 -17.41 -10.60
N TYR A 256 -17.17 -17.94 -11.63
CA TYR A 256 -17.81 -18.70 -12.70
C TYR A 256 -18.43 -20.00 -12.20
N SER A 257 -17.76 -20.73 -11.29
CA SER A 257 -18.32 -21.94 -10.68
C SER A 257 -19.66 -21.67 -9.99
N ARG A 258 -19.83 -20.49 -9.40
CA ARG A 258 -21.04 -20.13 -8.65
C ARG A 258 -22.12 -19.50 -9.52
N TYR A 259 -21.72 -18.75 -10.55
CA TYR A 259 -22.62 -17.96 -11.38
C TYR A 259 -22.23 -18.06 -12.87
N PRO A 260 -22.23 -19.25 -13.47
CA PRO A 260 -21.63 -19.48 -14.80
C PRO A 260 -22.33 -18.67 -15.89
N VAL A 261 -23.67 -18.79 -15.98
CA VAL A 261 -24.48 -18.11 -16.99
C VAL A 261 -24.37 -16.58 -16.87
N LEU A 262 -24.45 -16.04 -15.66
CA LEU A 262 -24.35 -14.59 -15.46
C LEU A 262 -22.93 -14.09 -15.78
N THR A 263 -21.89 -14.78 -15.32
CA THR A 263 -20.50 -14.38 -15.55
C THR A 263 -20.15 -14.42 -17.04
N GLU A 264 -20.55 -15.49 -17.73
CA GLU A 264 -20.39 -15.62 -19.18
C GLU A 264 -21.06 -14.47 -19.92
N ARG A 265 -22.33 -14.18 -19.60
CA ARG A 265 -23.08 -13.10 -20.25
C ARG A 265 -22.53 -11.71 -19.94
N LEU A 266 -22.09 -11.47 -18.70
CA LEU A 266 -21.46 -10.20 -18.35
C LEU A 266 -20.26 -9.92 -19.26
N ILE A 267 -19.37 -10.90 -19.41
CA ILE A 267 -18.17 -10.75 -20.23
C ILE A 267 -18.55 -10.64 -21.72
N LYS A 268 -19.36 -11.56 -22.24
CA LYS A 268 -19.76 -11.57 -23.67
C LYS A 268 -20.59 -10.36 -24.10
N GLU A 269 -21.37 -9.76 -23.19
CA GLU A 269 -22.13 -8.53 -23.47
C GLU A 269 -21.30 -7.24 -23.24
N GLY A 270 -19.96 -7.37 -23.12
CA GLY A 270 -19.03 -6.25 -23.03
C GLY A 270 -19.01 -5.56 -21.66
N ASN A 271 -19.23 -6.31 -20.58
CA ASN A 271 -19.05 -5.85 -19.19
C ASN A 271 -17.89 -6.58 -18.51
N GLY A 272 -16.86 -6.94 -19.29
CA GLY A 272 -15.66 -7.63 -18.80
C GLY A 272 -14.94 -6.84 -17.70
N ASP A 273 -14.83 -5.51 -17.85
CA ASP A 273 -14.20 -4.62 -16.85
C ASP A 273 -14.86 -4.73 -15.48
N LEU A 274 -16.19 -4.79 -15.42
CA LEU A 274 -16.92 -4.99 -14.17
C LEU A 274 -16.55 -6.32 -13.51
N VAL A 275 -16.45 -7.40 -14.31
CA VAL A 275 -16.08 -8.73 -13.79
C VAL A 275 -14.63 -8.72 -13.31
N ALA A 276 -13.73 -8.11 -14.08
CA ALA A 276 -12.32 -7.99 -13.73
C ALA A 276 -12.16 -7.17 -12.42
N GLU A 277 -12.83 -6.03 -12.23
CA GLU A 277 -12.75 -5.27 -10.97
C GLU A 277 -13.28 -6.07 -9.77
N GLN A 278 -14.36 -6.83 -9.96
CA GLN A 278 -14.91 -7.68 -8.90
C GLN A 278 -13.92 -8.76 -8.47
N VAL A 279 -13.31 -9.43 -9.45
CA VAL A 279 -12.41 -10.55 -9.22
C VAL A 279 -11.04 -10.07 -8.76
N GLU A 280 -10.44 -9.08 -9.39
CA GLU A 280 -9.11 -8.57 -9.07
C GLU A 280 -9.12 -7.76 -7.77
N TRP A 281 -10.08 -6.85 -7.55
CA TRP A 281 -10.06 -5.94 -6.38
C TRP A 281 -10.99 -6.33 -5.23
N ASN A 282 -11.68 -7.47 -5.33
CA ASN A 282 -12.68 -7.90 -4.34
C ASN A 282 -13.83 -6.90 -4.17
N CYS A 283 -14.05 -6.08 -5.19
CA CYS A 283 -15.00 -4.99 -5.10
C CYS A 283 -16.41 -5.55 -5.25
N THR A 284 -17.29 -5.31 -4.27
CA THR A 284 -18.69 -5.69 -4.39
C THR A 284 -19.46 -4.57 -5.08
N ALA A 285 -20.02 -4.82 -6.26
CA ALA A 285 -20.87 -3.87 -6.97
C ALA A 285 -22.38 -4.01 -6.61
N GLY A 286 -22.73 -4.91 -5.68
CA GLY A 286 -24.11 -5.12 -5.25
C GLY A 286 -25.00 -5.84 -6.27
N LEU A 287 -24.40 -6.61 -7.18
CA LEU A 287 -25.11 -7.40 -8.18
C LEU A 287 -26.13 -8.37 -7.53
N ASP A 288 -27.28 -8.50 -8.16
CA ASP A 288 -28.24 -9.56 -7.89
C ASP A 288 -27.85 -10.83 -8.66
N TYR A 289 -27.03 -11.66 -8.03
CA TYR A 289 -26.57 -12.92 -8.61
C TYR A 289 -27.66 -13.99 -8.80
N LYS A 290 -28.91 -13.73 -8.42
CA LYS A 290 -30.06 -14.59 -8.79
C LYS A 290 -30.51 -14.34 -10.23
N GLN A 291 -30.15 -13.21 -10.81
CA GLN A 291 -30.47 -12.87 -12.19
C GLN A 291 -29.42 -13.45 -13.13
N VAL A 292 -29.85 -13.89 -14.31
CA VAL A 292 -28.95 -14.31 -15.40
C VAL A 292 -28.87 -13.28 -16.52
N VAL A 293 -29.62 -12.19 -16.43
CA VAL A 293 -29.64 -11.10 -17.40
C VAL A 293 -28.78 -9.95 -16.85
N PRO A 294 -27.69 -9.54 -17.53
CA PRO A 294 -26.73 -8.57 -17.00
C PRO A 294 -27.34 -7.29 -16.43
N TYR A 295 -28.15 -6.55 -17.18
CA TYR A 295 -28.75 -5.31 -16.68
C TYR A 295 -29.67 -5.52 -15.46
N LYS A 296 -30.40 -6.65 -15.38
CA LYS A 296 -31.22 -7.00 -14.21
C LYS A 296 -30.34 -7.33 -13.01
N ALA A 297 -29.25 -8.07 -13.22
CA ALA A 297 -28.26 -8.35 -12.18
C ALA A 297 -27.63 -7.06 -11.64
N MET A 298 -27.37 -6.08 -12.52
CA MET A 298 -26.91 -4.74 -12.15
C MET A 298 -27.99 -3.86 -11.49
N ARG A 299 -29.22 -4.35 -11.36
CA ARG A 299 -30.38 -3.61 -10.83
C ARG A 299 -30.70 -2.35 -11.64
N LEU A 300 -30.50 -2.43 -12.95
CA LEU A 300 -30.79 -1.37 -13.91
C LEU A 300 -32.02 -1.73 -14.74
N THR A 301 -32.70 -0.71 -15.27
CA THR A 301 -33.62 -0.92 -16.39
C THR A 301 -32.83 -1.07 -17.69
N LYS A 302 -33.45 -1.60 -18.75
CA LYS A 302 -32.81 -1.71 -20.07
C LYS A 302 -32.40 -0.34 -20.63
N GLN A 303 -33.16 0.71 -20.34
CA GLN A 303 -32.86 2.07 -20.78
C GLN A 303 -31.65 2.64 -20.03
N GLU A 304 -31.61 2.49 -18.70
CA GLU A 304 -30.48 2.92 -17.87
C GLU A 304 -29.18 2.22 -18.30
N TYR A 305 -29.26 0.90 -18.54
CA TYR A 305 -28.10 0.12 -19.01
C TYR A 305 -27.57 0.60 -20.36
N ARG A 306 -28.46 0.91 -21.31
CA ARG A 306 -28.06 1.47 -22.62
C ARG A 306 -27.40 2.84 -22.47
N MET A 307 -27.97 3.72 -21.65
CA MET A 307 -27.41 5.05 -21.39
C MET A 307 -25.99 4.96 -20.84
N LEU A 308 -25.76 4.09 -19.85
CA LEU A 308 -24.41 3.92 -19.28
C LEU A 308 -23.43 3.36 -20.31
N LYS A 309 -23.83 2.31 -21.06
CA LYS A 309 -22.99 1.70 -22.09
C LYS A 309 -22.59 2.63 -23.23
N THR A 310 -23.38 3.67 -23.52
CA THR A 310 -23.03 4.67 -24.55
C THR A 310 -22.03 5.70 -24.07
N GLN A 311 -21.91 5.91 -22.75
CA GLN A 311 -21.11 6.98 -22.17
C GLN A 311 -19.76 6.45 -21.66
N ASP A 312 -19.77 5.32 -20.96
CA ASP A 312 -18.62 4.75 -20.28
C ASP A 312 -18.71 3.22 -20.22
N ASN A 313 -17.58 2.56 -19.96
CA ASN A 313 -17.61 1.16 -19.53
C ASN A 313 -18.26 1.05 -18.15
N ILE A 314 -19.17 0.09 -18.00
CA ILE A 314 -19.80 -0.15 -16.70
C ILE A 314 -18.79 -0.82 -15.78
N CYS A 315 -18.46 -0.13 -14.68
CA CYS A 315 -17.56 -0.61 -13.64
C CYS A 315 -18.22 -0.59 -12.25
N CYS A 316 -17.51 -0.98 -11.21
CA CYS A 316 -18.03 -0.98 -9.84
C CYS A 316 -18.43 0.43 -9.37
N SER A 317 -17.65 1.45 -9.75
CA SER A 317 -17.96 2.85 -9.41
C SER A 317 -19.25 3.31 -10.09
N THR A 318 -19.46 2.98 -11.37
CA THR A 318 -20.72 3.22 -12.09
C THR A 318 -21.92 2.63 -11.34
N LEU A 319 -21.81 1.38 -10.87
CA LEU A 319 -22.90 0.71 -10.14
C LEU A 319 -23.12 1.28 -8.72
N LYS A 320 -22.05 1.71 -8.03
CA LYS A 320 -22.20 2.41 -6.75
C LYS A 320 -22.87 3.78 -6.92
N ALA A 321 -22.54 4.51 -7.98
CA ALA A 321 -23.15 5.80 -8.31
C ALA A 321 -24.64 5.64 -8.61
N THR A 322 -25.03 4.67 -9.45
CA THR A 322 -26.45 4.40 -9.74
C THR A 322 -27.24 3.97 -8.50
N LYS A 323 -26.63 3.15 -7.63
CA LYS A 323 -27.23 2.78 -6.33
C LYS A 323 -27.43 4.01 -5.44
N ALA A 324 -26.46 4.91 -5.38
CA ALA A 324 -26.58 6.15 -4.61
C ALA A 324 -27.68 7.05 -5.18
N LEU A 325 -27.68 7.29 -6.49
CA LEU A 325 -28.70 8.05 -7.20
C LEU A 325 -30.12 7.56 -6.86
N LYS A 326 -30.34 6.24 -6.92
CA LYS A 326 -31.61 5.61 -6.54
C LYS A 326 -31.94 5.77 -5.05
N LYS A 327 -30.95 5.62 -4.16
CA LYS A 327 -31.10 5.85 -2.71
C LYS A 327 -31.56 7.29 -2.41
N TYR A 328 -31.02 8.28 -3.10
CA TYR A 328 -31.33 9.69 -2.87
C TYR A 328 -32.63 10.15 -3.56
N GLY A 329 -33.23 9.31 -4.42
CA GLY A 329 -34.45 9.62 -5.15
C GLY A 329 -34.24 10.58 -6.32
N CYS A 330 -33.03 10.61 -6.88
CA CYS A 330 -32.70 11.41 -8.07
C CYS A 330 -33.08 10.65 -9.36
N LYS A 331 -33.20 11.37 -10.48
CA LYS A 331 -33.56 10.77 -11.77
C LYS A 331 -32.31 10.20 -12.44
N MET A 332 -32.47 9.16 -13.26
CA MET A 332 -31.35 8.64 -14.04
C MET A 332 -31.10 9.52 -15.27
N THR A 333 -30.56 10.71 -15.04
CA THR A 333 -30.03 11.59 -16.09
C THR A 333 -28.50 11.54 -16.07
N ASP A 334 -27.89 11.99 -17.15
CA ASP A 334 -26.42 12.08 -17.28
C ASP A 334 -25.79 13.01 -16.23
N GLU A 335 -26.41 14.16 -15.99
CA GLU A 335 -25.97 15.12 -14.97
C GLU A 335 -26.04 14.53 -13.55
N ASP A 336 -27.18 13.94 -13.17
CA ASP A 336 -27.36 13.34 -11.84
C ASP A 336 -26.44 12.12 -11.67
N PHE A 337 -26.24 11.32 -12.72
CA PHE A 337 -25.31 10.19 -12.68
C PHE A 337 -23.88 10.66 -12.42
N ARG A 338 -23.38 11.65 -13.18
CA ARG A 338 -22.04 12.21 -13.00
C ARG A 338 -21.85 12.83 -11.62
N PHE A 339 -22.87 13.49 -11.09
CA PHE A 339 -22.86 14.03 -9.73
C PHE A 339 -22.47 12.97 -8.69
N PHE A 340 -23.10 11.79 -8.74
CA PHE A 340 -22.79 10.69 -7.81
C PHE A 340 -21.52 9.91 -8.18
N LEU A 341 -21.15 9.88 -9.46
CA LEU A 341 -19.94 9.21 -9.93
C LEU A 341 -18.68 9.88 -9.38
N VAL A 342 -18.63 11.22 -9.37
CA VAL A 342 -17.50 11.99 -8.82
C VAL A 342 -17.20 11.60 -7.37
N PHE A 343 -18.22 11.23 -6.59
CA PHE A 343 -18.01 10.81 -5.19
C PHE A 343 -17.29 9.47 -5.06
N GLN A 344 -17.37 8.60 -6.09
CA GLN A 344 -16.69 7.30 -6.08
C GLN A 344 -15.17 7.44 -6.23
N HIS A 345 -14.72 8.57 -6.76
CA HIS A 345 -13.31 8.89 -6.98
C HIS A 345 -12.78 9.90 -5.95
N SER A 346 -13.60 10.30 -4.97
CA SER A 346 -13.18 11.21 -3.89
C SER A 346 -12.58 10.44 -2.72
N TRP A 347 -11.45 10.92 -2.21
CA TRP A 347 -10.81 10.44 -0.97
C TRP A 347 -11.73 10.56 0.27
N SER A 348 -12.77 11.40 0.20
CA SER A 348 -13.69 11.68 1.30
C SER A 348 -15.15 11.31 0.98
N GLN A 349 -15.36 10.20 0.26
CA GLN A 349 -16.70 9.73 -0.15
C GLN A 349 -17.74 9.77 0.98
N GLN A 350 -17.42 9.25 2.17
CA GLN A 350 -18.35 9.23 3.31
C GLN A 350 -18.71 10.64 3.79
N LYS A 351 -17.74 11.57 3.77
CA LYS A 351 -17.95 12.97 4.12
C LYS A 351 -18.92 13.62 3.13
N CYS A 352 -18.75 13.36 1.83
CA CYS A 352 -19.63 13.86 0.78
C CYS A 352 -21.08 13.41 0.99
N TYR A 353 -21.32 12.12 1.28
CA TYR A 353 -22.68 11.61 1.52
C TYR A 353 -23.31 12.17 2.80
N LYS A 354 -22.55 12.28 3.90
CA LYS A 354 -23.05 12.91 5.14
C LYS A 354 -23.45 14.36 4.92
N ALA A 355 -22.62 15.10 4.18
CA ALA A 355 -22.90 16.49 3.83
C ALA A 355 -24.17 16.60 2.96
N LEU A 356 -24.32 15.71 1.97
CA LEU A 356 -25.52 15.65 1.15
C LEU A 356 -26.77 15.27 1.97
N ASP A 357 -26.65 14.37 2.96
CA ASP A 357 -27.75 14.01 3.85
C ASP A 357 -28.27 15.21 4.64
N VAL A 358 -27.39 16.12 5.09
CA VAL A 358 -27.77 17.37 5.77
C VAL A 358 -28.57 18.26 4.83
N LEU A 359 -28.09 18.50 3.60
CA LEU A 359 -28.83 19.27 2.59
C LEU A 359 -30.22 18.67 2.31
N ARG A 360 -30.30 17.33 2.24
CA ARG A 360 -31.55 16.61 1.94
C ARG A 360 -32.60 16.70 3.04
N ARG A 361 -32.25 17.08 4.27
CA ARG A 361 -33.23 17.41 5.32
C ARG A 361 -33.97 18.72 5.04
N HIS A 362 -33.36 19.63 4.29
CA HIS A 362 -33.90 20.96 4.02
C HIS A 362 -34.32 21.15 2.55
N LEU A 363 -33.84 20.31 1.64
CA LEU A 363 -34.06 20.41 0.21
C LEU A 363 -34.55 19.08 -0.41
N PRO A 364 -35.52 19.12 -1.35
CA PRO A 364 -35.82 18.01 -2.25
C PRO A 364 -34.59 17.52 -3.03
N PRO A 365 -34.58 16.27 -3.55
CA PRO A 365 -33.38 15.66 -4.13
C PRO A 365 -32.73 16.51 -5.21
N GLN A 366 -33.51 16.93 -6.21
CA GLN A 366 -32.99 17.73 -7.31
C GLN A 366 -32.50 19.10 -6.85
N LYS A 367 -33.18 19.74 -5.89
CA LYS A 367 -32.76 21.05 -5.39
C LYS A 367 -31.43 20.97 -4.64
N ALA A 368 -31.18 19.86 -3.93
CA ALA A 368 -29.89 19.63 -3.28
C ALA A 368 -28.76 19.45 -4.32
N VAL A 369 -28.98 18.60 -5.33
CA VAL A 369 -28.02 18.41 -6.44
C VAL A 369 -27.73 19.74 -7.15
N ASN A 370 -28.78 20.46 -7.54
CA ASN A 370 -28.64 21.74 -8.23
C ASN A 370 -27.94 22.80 -7.38
N TRP A 371 -28.16 22.81 -6.06
CA TRP A 371 -27.45 23.71 -5.15
C TRP A 371 -25.95 23.40 -5.18
N VAL A 372 -25.57 22.13 -5.04
CA VAL A 372 -24.17 21.71 -5.08
C VAL A 372 -23.53 22.02 -6.44
N ASN A 373 -24.21 21.70 -7.55
CA ASN A 373 -23.72 21.98 -8.90
C ASN A 373 -23.52 23.48 -9.13
N ARG A 374 -24.41 24.33 -8.61
CA ARG A 374 -24.25 25.79 -8.68
C ARG A 374 -23.01 26.27 -7.92
N GLN A 375 -22.78 25.76 -6.71
CA GLN A 375 -21.55 26.07 -5.96
C GLN A 375 -20.30 25.57 -6.70
N ALA A 376 -20.37 24.39 -7.32
CA ALA A 376 -19.28 23.83 -8.11
C ALA A 376 -18.89 24.76 -9.28
N ALA A 377 -19.87 25.24 -10.02
CA ALA A 377 -19.69 26.22 -11.09
C ALA A 377 -19.17 27.58 -10.59
N GLY A 378 -19.51 27.97 -9.35
CA GLY A 378 -19.08 29.22 -8.70
C GLY A 378 -17.64 29.23 -8.17
N GLY A 379 -16.77 28.33 -8.62
CA GLY A 379 -15.33 28.36 -8.32
C GLY A 379 -14.79 27.22 -7.47
N TYR A 380 -15.61 26.21 -7.16
CA TYR A 380 -15.17 24.97 -6.49
C TYR A 380 -14.71 23.86 -7.45
N GLY A 381 -15.11 23.95 -8.71
CA GLY A 381 -14.74 23.02 -9.78
C GLY A 381 -15.55 21.72 -9.78
N THR A 382 -15.65 21.02 -8.64
CA THR A 382 -16.35 19.73 -8.57
C THR A 382 -17.36 19.66 -7.43
N PRO A 383 -18.46 18.88 -7.58
CA PRO A 383 -19.41 18.61 -6.49
C PRO A 383 -18.78 18.00 -5.23
N ALA A 384 -17.73 17.17 -5.38
CA ALA A 384 -17.03 16.58 -4.25
C ALA A 384 -16.29 17.64 -3.41
N ASN A 385 -15.64 18.62 -4.06
CA ASN A 385 -14.98 19.72 -3.35
C ASN A 385 -15.99 20.56 -2.58
N VAL A 386 -17.12 20.91 -3.21
CA VAL A 386 -18.22 21.63 -2.55
C VAL A 386 -18.68 20.90 -1.29
N LEU A 387 -18.95 19.60 -1.37
CA LEU A 387 -19.46 18.85 -0.23
C LEU A 387 -18.41 18.64 0.87
N SER A 388 -17.13 18.59 0.51
CA SER A 388 -16.03 18.56 1.48
C SER A 388 -15.99 19.86 2.29
N ASP A 389 -15.92 21.01 1.61
CA ASP A 389 -15.93 22.34 2.23
C ASP A 389 -17.23 22.61 2.98
N TYR A 390 -18.37 22.17 2.45
CA TYR A 390 -19.66 22.29 3.11
C TYR A 390 -19.69 21.53 4.44
N SER A 391 -19.10 20.34 4.49
CA SER A 391 -18.96 19.62 5.75
C SER A 391 -18.01 20.31 6.73
N ASP A 392 -16.97 21.00 6.27
CA ASP A 392 -16.09 21.80 7.14
C ASP A 392 -16.81 23.06 7.64
N TYR A 393 -17.58 23.72 6.77
CA TYR A 393 -18.46 24.82 7.12
C TYR A 393 -19.48 24.43 8.20
N LEU A 394 -20.11 23.25 8.13
CA LEU A 394 -21.06 22.79 9.15
C LEU A 394 -20.36 22.57 10.52
N ASP A 395 -19.13 22.08 10.54
CA ASP A 395 -18.32 21.99 11.76
C ASP A 395 -18.03 23.39 12.33
N GLN A 396 -17.65 24.33 11.46
CA GLN A 396 -17.38 25.71 11.85
C GLN A 396 -18.62 26.39 12.44
N CYS A 397 -19.79 26.21 11.81
CA CYS A 397 -21.06 26.69 12.34
C CYS A 397 -21.32 26.16 13.74
N SER A 398 -21.14 24.85 13.94
CA SER A 398 -21.34 24.21 15.25
C SER A 398 -20.39 24.80 16.31
N ARG A 399 -19.12 25.02 15.96
CA ARG A 399 -18.10 25.61 16.85
C ARG A 399 -18.35 27.09 17.16
N LEU A 400 -19.02 27.80 16.25
CA LEU A 400 -19.45 29.19 16.45
C LEU A 400 -20.80 29.30 17.16
N GLY A 401 -21.45 28.18 17.48
CA GLY A 401 -22.75 28.15 18.16
C GLY A 401 -23.95 28.44 17.24
N LEU A 402 -23.77 28.32 15.92
CA LEU A 402 -24.85 28.47 14.94
C LEU A 402 -25.64 27.17 14.86
N ASP A 403 -26.98 27.28 14.85
CA ASP A 403 -27.85 26.13 14.66
C ASP A 403 -27.85 25.67 13.21
N VAL A 404 -27.16 24.56 12.95
CA VAL A 404 -27.03 23.92 11.64
C VAL A 404 -28.32 23.32 11.10
N ASN A 405 -29.40 23.26 11.90
CA ASN A 405 -30.72 22.82 11.43
C ASN A 405 -31.57 23.98 10.91
N ARG A 406 -31.14 25.23 11.10
CA ARG A 406 -31.81 26.37 10.47
C ARG A 406 -31.49 26.36 8.98
N LYS A 407 -32.52 26.50 8.15
CA LYS A 407 -32.38 26.41 6.69
C LYS A 407 -31.38 27.43 6.12
N GLU A 408 -31.33 28.63 6.69
CA GLU A 408 -30.42 29.70 6.26
C GLU A 408 -28.95 29.36 6.51
N VAL A 409 -28.68 28.57 7.56
CA VAL A 409 -27.34 28.07 7.91
C VAL A 409 -27.05 26.80 7.12
N ALA A 410 -28.00 25.86 7.05
CA ALA A 410 -27.82 24.60 6.36
C ALA A 410 -27.68 24.77 4.83
N VAL A 411 -28.29 25.80 4.23
CA VAL A 411 -28.28 26.02 2.78
C VAL A 411 -27.75 27.43 2.47
N PRO A 412 -26.44 27.67 2.68
CA PRO A 412 -25.87 29.00 2.47
C PRO A 412 -25.91 29.38 0.99
N GLN A 413 -26.08 30.68 0.70
CA GLN A 413 -26.01 31.17 -0.68
C GLN A 413 -24.56 31.20 -1.20
N ASN A 414 -23.62 31.72 -0.40
CA ASN A 414 -22.21 31.84 -0.74
C ASN A 414 -21.38 30.99 0.22
N LEU A 415 -21.31 29.68 -0.03
CA LEU A 415 -20.61 28.73 0.85
C LEU A 415 -19.15 29.12 1.06
N ARG A 416 -18.45 29.46 -0.03
CA ARG A 416 -17.01 29.74 -0.03
C ARG A 416 -16.64 30.92 0.87
N ASP A 417 -17.39 32.00 0.77
CA ASP A 417 -17.12 33.21 1.56
C ASP A 417 -17.41 32.99 3.03
N LEU A 418 -18.52 32.31 3.35
CA LEU A 418 -18.85 31.97 4.74
C LEU A 418 -17.85 30.99 5.35
N HIS A 419 -17.45 29.96 4.62
CA HIS A 419 -16.41 29.02 5.05
C HIS A 419 -15.08 29.75 5.34
N ARG A 420 -14.65 30.67 4.46
CA ARG A 420 -13.47 31.50 4.68
C ARG A 420 -13.62 32.40 5.91
N GLN A 421 -14.70 33.16 6.00
CA GLN A 421 -14.97 34.08 7.10
C GLN A 421 -14.98 33.36 8.46
N TYR A 422 -15.61 32.18 8.53
CA TYR A 422 -15.68 31.40 9.77
C TYR A 422 -14.35 30.73 10.11
N SER A 423 -13.55 30.33 9.11
CA SER A 423 -12.17 29.88 9.32
C SER A 423 -11.31 30.97 9.95
N GLU A 424 -11.40 32.20 9.44
CA GLU A 424 -10.68 33.37 9.95
C GLU A 424 -11.12 33.71 11.38
N GLU A 425 -12.43 33.73 11.64
CA GLU A 425 -12.99 34.01 12.97
C GLU A 425 -12.59 32.96 14.01
N LEU A 426 -12.64 31.66 13.66
CA LEU A 426 -12.21 30.60 14.57
C LEU A 426 -10.70 30.66 14.84
N THR A 427 -9.91 31.01 13.83
CA THR A 427 -8.46 31.22 13.99
C THR A 427 -8.18 32.40 14.92
N ARG A 428 -8.89 33.52 14.74
CA ARG A 428 -8.81 34.69 15.62
C ARG A 428 -9.16 34.34 17.06
N ARG A 429 -10.30 33.68 17.31
CA ARG A 429 -10.71 33.24 18.66
C ARG A 429 -9.70 32.28 19.28
N ALA A 430 -9.14 31.36 18.51
CA ALA A 430 -8.11 30.43 18.98
C ALA A 430 -6.82 31.17 19.37
N ASN A 431 -6.39 32.14 18.56
CA ASN A 431 -5.20 32.95 18.84
C ASN A 431 -5.41 33.85 20.06
N GLU A 432 -6.57 34.50 20.18
CA GLU A 432 -6.93 35.30 21.37
C GLU A 432 -6.99 34.46 22.64
N LYS A 433 -7.59 33.26 22.56
CA LYS A 433 -7.61 32.32 23.68
C LYS A 433 -6.20 31.90 24.08
N LYS A 434 -5.36 31.51 23.11
CA LYS A 434 -3.95 31.18 23.36
C LYS A 434 -3.18 32.35 23.97
N ALA A 435 -3.38 33.57 23.47
CA ALA A 435 -2.73 34.77 24.01
C ALA A 435 -3.20 35.05 25.44
N LYS A 436 -4.50 34.93 25.74
CA LYS A 436 -5.02 35.07 27.12
C LYS A 436 -4.49 34.00 28.06
N GLU A 437 -4.48 32.73 27.63
CA GLU A 437 -3.93 31.62 28.42
C GLU A 437 -2.43 31.82 28.68
N GLN A 438 -1.67 32.23 27.68
CA GLN A 438 -0.24 32.51 27.81
C GLN A 438 0.01 33.72 28.71
N ALA A 439 -0.79 34.79 28.61
CA ALA A 439 -0.70 35.96 29.47
C ALA A 439 -1.02 35.62 30.94
N GLU A 440 -2.05 34.81 31.21
CA GLU A 440 -2.37 34.35 32.57
C GLU A 440 -1.26 33.47 33.15
N ARG A 441 -0.69 32.57 32.35
CA ARG A 441 0.47 31.79 32.79
C ARG A 441 1.70 32.67 33.02
N ALA A 442 1.94 33.67 32.17
CA ALA A 442 3.02 34.63 32.34
C ALA A 442 2.84 35.48 33.63
N LYS A 443 1.62 35.88 33.98
CA LYS A 443 1.33 36.53 35.28
C LYS A 443 1.68 35.65 36.47
N LYS A 444 1.42 34.33 36.39
CA LYS A 444 1.82 33.38 37.44
C LYS A 444 3.33 33.31 37.56
N LEU A 445 4.03 33.15 36.43
CA LEU A 445 5.49 33.18 36.42
C LEU A 445 6.04 34.49 36.99
N ALA A 446 5.49 35.64 36.63
CA ALA A 446 5.93 36.95 37.12
C ALA A 446 5.85 37.07 38.66
N LYS A 447 4.84 36.46 39.29
CA LYS A 447 4.73 36.39 40.77
C LYS A 447 5.83 35.51 41.40
N ASP A 448 6.23 34.45 40.72
CA ASP A 448 7.28 33.54 41.19
C ASP A 448 8.69 33.99 40.80
N LEU A 449 8.82 34.86 39.79
CA LEU A 449 10.10 35.31 39.25
C LEU A 449 11.03 35.90 40.32
N PRO A 450 10.58 36.72 41.29
CA PRO A 450 11.44 37.15 42.39
C PRO A 450 12.02 36.00 43.23
N LYS A 451 11.23 34.93 43.47
CA LYS A 451 11.70 33.73 44.17
C LYS A 451 12.69 32.96 43.33
N LEU A 452 12.47 32.85 42.02
CA LEU A 452 13.39 32.19 41.08
C LEU A 452 14.70 32.94 40.97
N LYS A 453 14.65 34.28 40.87
CA LYS A 453 15.84 35.14 40.90
C LYS A 453 16.61 34.91 42.20
N ARG A 454 15.95 34.93 43.37
CA ARG A 454 16.62 34.64 44.66
C ARG A 454 17.18 33.22 44.77
N LYS A 455 16.50 32.23 44.16
CA LYS A 455 16.89 30.82 44.23
C LYS A 455 18.08 30.52 43.33
N TYR A 456 18.07 31.06 42.12
CA TYR A 456 19.00 30.68 41.06
C TYR A 456 20.08 31.71 40.77
N ALA A 457 19.89 32.99 41.11
CA ALA A 457 20.89 34.01 40.82
C ALA A 457 22.21 33.70 41.54
N TYR A 458 23.28 33.67 40.74
CA TYR A 458 24.64 33.44 41.18
C TYR A 458 25.58 34.09 40.18
N ALA A 459 26.65 34.68 40.67
CA ALA A 459 27.64 35.38 39.87
C ALA A 459 29.03 35.01 40.38
N SER A 460 29.92 34.64 39.45
CA SER A 460 31.30 34.25 39.75
C SER A 460 32.11 34.24 38.46
N SER A 461 33.41 34.50 38.54
CA SER A 461 34.36 34.40 37.42
C SER A 461 33.89 35.10 36.13
N GLY A 462 33.32 36.30 36.25
CA GLY A 462 32.86 37.09 35.10
C GLY A 462 31.57 36.60 34.43
N LEU A 463 30.92 35.55 34.96
CA LEU A 463 29.63 35.03 34.50
C LEU A 463 28.54 35.22 35.56
N PHE A 464 27.28 35.21 35.13
CA PHE A 464 26.13 35.11 36.03
C PHE A 464 25.01 34.30 35.39
N ILE A 465 24.13 33.74 36.22
CA ILE A 465 22.95 32.98 35.79
C ILE A 465 21.67 33.60 36.31
N ARG A 466 20.65 33.69 35.46
CA ARG A 466 19.31 34.20 35.81
C ARG A 466 18.21 33.32 35.21
N PRO A 467 17.03 33.23 35.83
CA PRO A 467 15.87 32.63 35.16
C PRO A 467 15.41 33.48 33.97
N ALA A 468 14.78 32.84 32.98
CA ALA A 468 14.07 33.53 31.92
C ALA A 468 12.88 34.32 32.49
N GLU A 469 12.69 35.56 32.05
CA GLU A 469 11.71 36.46 32.68
C GLU A 469 10.28 36.26 32.18
N GLY A 470 10.12 35.63 31.01
CA GLY A 470 8.82 35.35 30.42
C GLY A 470 8.92 34.85 28.98
N PRO A 471 7.77 34.73 28.29
CA PRO A 471 7.71 34.22 26.92
C PRO A 471 8.51 35.06 25.92
N GLU A 472 8.53 36.38 26.07
CA GLU A 472 9.29 37.27 25.20
C GLU A 472 10.81 37.09 25.36
N ASP A 473 11.27 36.82 26.58
CA ASP A 473 12.69 36.58 26.88
C ASP A 473 13.15 35.24 26.27
N LEU A 474 12.30 34.21 26.32
CA LEU A 474 12.52 32.94 25.60
C LEU A 474 12.51 33.13 24.07
N LEU A 475 11.64 33.98 23.54
CA LEU A 475 11.58 34.29 22.11
C LEU A 475 12.87 34.96 21.63
N LYS A 476 13.32 35.98 22.38
CA LYS A 476 14.59 36.69 22.09
C LYS A 476 15.78 35.74 22.14
N GLU A 477 15.87 34.90 23.18
CA GLU A 477 16.93 33.89 23.30
C GLU A 477 16.91 32.92 22.10
N GLY A 478 15.73 32.38 21.74
CA GLY A 478 15.60 31.42 20.65
C GLY A 478 16.01 31.98 19.30
N CYS A 479 15.62 33.23 19.02
CA CYS A 479 16.03 33.94 17.82
C CYS A 479 17.54 34.23 17.80
N ALA A 480 18.13 34.66 18.92
CA ALA A 480 19.54 35.03 19.00
C ALA A 480 20.50 33.84 18.95
N GLN A 481 20.09 32.69 19.50
CA GLN A 481 20.91 31.46 19.57
C GLN A 481 20.59 30.45 18.47
N HIS A 482 19.68 30.79 17.55
CA HIS A 482 19.13 29.88 16.53
C HIS A 482 18.71 28.51 17.10
N ASN A 483 18.05 28.51 18.26
CA ASN A 483 17.64 27.30 18.97
C ASN A 483 16.12 27.25 19.20
N CYS A 484 15.63 26.09 19.64
CA CYS A 484 14.19 25.84 19.81
C CYS A 484 13.67 26.19 21.22
N VAL A 485 14.35 27.07 21.97
CA VAL A 485 13.97 27.30 23.38
C VAL A 485 12.54 27.86 23.51
N TYR A 486 12.14 28.77 22.62
CA TYR A 486 10.80 29.34 22.61
C TYR A 486 9.71 28.31 22.26
N SER A 487 9.86 27.59 21.15
CA SER A 487 8.82 26.66 20.65
C SER A 487 8.64 25.44 21.53
N CYS A 488 9.72 24.93 22.14
CA CYS A 488 9.68 23.71 22.96
C CYS A 488 9.40 23.99 24.44
N TYR A 489 9.91 25.09 25.01
CA TYR A 489 9.94 25.26 26.47
C TYR A 489 9.02 26.35 27.03
N THR A 490 8.37 27.18 26.20
CA THR A 490 7.47 28.24 26.71
C THR A 490 6.37 27.68 27.61
N ASN A 491 5.60 26.68 27.18
CA ASN A 491 4.51 26.14 28.00
C ASN A 491 5.01 25.37 29.24
N PRO A 492 5.98 24.43 29.12
CA PRO A 492 6.55 23.74 30.30
C PRO A 492 7.14 24.69 31.34
N TYR A 493 7.83 25.75 30.91
CA TYR A 493 8.43 26.74 31.79
C TYR A 493 7.37 27.58 32.53
N LEU A 494 6.40 28.09 31.77
CA LEU A 494 5.27 28.86 32.31
C LEU A 494 4.40 28.03 33.28
N ASP A 495 4.29 26.72 33.05
CA ASP A 495 3.57 25.79 33.92
C ASP A 495 4.44 25.27 35.09
N ARG A 496 5.66 25.79 35.26
CA ARG A 496 6.63 25.39 36.31
C ARG A 496 7.01 23.91 36.29
N LYS A 497 6.93 23.25 35.14
CA LYS A 497 7.32 21.83 34.93
C LYS A 497 8.82 21.66 34.67
N THR A 498 9.50 22.75 34.31
CA THR A 498 10.95 22.84 34.11
C THR A 498 11.36 24.29 34.37
N ASP A 499 12.64 24.52 34.68
CA ASP A 499 13.21 25.86 34.81
C ASP A 499 14.14 26.14 33.62
N ILE A 500 13.90 27.24 32.91
CA ILE A 500 14.81 27.74 31.88
C ILE A 500 15.60 28.90 32.44
N LEU A 501 16.92 28.74 32.44
CA LEU A 501 17.88 29.68 32.99
C LEU A 501 18.85 30.10 31.87
N PHE A 502 19.33 31.32 31.97
CA PHE A 502 20.28 31.91 31.05
C PHE A 502 21.57 32.25 31.78
N VAL A 503 22.68 31.74 31.26
CA VAL A 503 24.02 32.16 31.65
C VAL A 503 24.44 33.28 30.73
N ARG A 504 25.03 34.32 31.31
CA ARG A 504 25.44 35.57 30.65
C ARG A 504 26.83 35.99 31.12
N LYS A 505 27.51 36.77 30.29
CA LYS A 505 28.76 37.43 30.68
C LYS A 505 28.42 38.70 31.46
N GLN A 506 29.15 38.97 32.54
CA GLN A 506 28.96 40.21 33.31
C GLN A 506 29.35 41.45 32.49
N SER A 507 30.27 41.31 31.54
CA SER A 507 30.67 42.37 30.62
C SER A 507 29.61 42.71 29.57
N ASP A 508 28.70 41.77 29.27
CA ASP A 508 27.61 41.94 28.32
C ASP A 508 26.37 41.16 28.78
N PRO A 509 25.58 41.74 29.71
CA PRO A 509 24.50 41.05 30.39
C PRO A 509 23.27 40.78 29.50
N ASP A 510 23.12 41.55 28.42
CA ASP A 510 21.97 41.48 27.51
C ASP A 510 22.22 40.52 26.32
N GLN A 511 23.48 40.26 25.97
CA GLN A 511 23.83 39.33 24.90
C GLN A 511 23.61 37.86 25.30
N SER A 512 22.96 37.10 24.42
CA SER A 512 22.75 35.66 24.62
C SER A 512 24.07 34.90 24.65
N TYR A 513 24.24 33.99 25.60
CA TYR A 513 25.48 33.21 25.75
C TYR A 513 25.22 31.71 25.91
N VAL A 514 24.59 31.26 26.99
CA VAL A 514 24.17 29.85 27.15
C VAL A 514 22.78 29.74 27.76
N THR A 515 21.97 28.83 27.21
CA THR A 515 20.67 28.43 27.73
C THR A 515 20.78 27.13 28.53
N VAL A 516 20.16 27.07 29.70
CA VAL A 516 20.16 25.92 30.61
C VAL A 516 18.73 25.49 30.89
N GLU A 517 18.43 24.21 30.66
CA GLU A 517 17.24 23.55 31.20
C GLU A 517 17.59 22.86 32.52
N PHE A 518 16.92 23.26 33.59
CA PHE A 518 17.10 22.73 34.92
C PHE A 518 15.78 22.13 35.44
N LYS A 519 15.82 20.88 35.88
CA LYS A 519 14.61 20.16 36.30
C LYS A 519 14.94 19.24 37.47
N ASP A 520 14.10 19.24 38.50
CA ASP A 520 14.21 18.34 39.67
C ASP A 520 15.58 18.32 40.37
N GLY A 521 16.34 19.42 40.30
CA GLY A 521 17.66 19.55 40.92
C GLY A 521 18.83 19.13 40.02
N THR A 522 18.59 18.79 38.76
CA THR A 522 19.62 18.41 37.79
C THR A 522 19.58 19.29 36.54
N VAL A 523 20.74 19.45 35.90
CA VAL A 523 20.86 20.09 34.59
C VAL A 523 20.51 19.05 33.53
N VAL A 524 19.41 19.27 32.82
CA VAL A 524 18.98 18.37 31.73
C VAL A 524 19.69 18.75 30.43
N GLN A 525 19.79 20.04 30.16
CA GLN A 525 20.48 20.57 28.98
C GLN A 525 21.23 21.85 29.32
N CYS A 526 22.39 22.05 28.71
CA CYS A 526 23.21 23.26 28.80
C CYS A 526 23.82 23.51 27.43
N ARG A 527 23.25 24.45 26.66
CA ARG A 527 23.49 24.61 25.22
C ARG A 527 23.78 26.06 24.86
N ALA A 528 24.79 26.26 24.02
CA ALA A 528 25.12 27.53 23.39
C ALA A 528 24.46 27.61 21.99
N ASP A 529 24.84 28.64 21.24
CA ASP A 529 24.41 28.90 19.86
C ASP A 529 24.38 27.63 18.98
N HIS A 530 23.33 27.50 18.15
CA HIS A 530 23.07 26.33 17.30
C HIS A 530 23.09 24.98 18.05
N ASN A 531 22.61 24.95 19.31
CA ASN A 531 22.61 23.76 20.18
C ASN A 531 24.00 23.17 20.45
N ARG A 532 25.07 23.96 20.29
CA ARG A 532 26.44 23.53 20.59
C ARG A 532 26.63 23.28 22.09
N PRO A 533 27.59 22.43 22.50
CA PRO A 533 27.94 22.26 23.90
C PRO A 533 28.33 23.59 24.54
N ALA A 534 28.05 23.75 25.84
CA ALA A 534 28.48 24.91 26.59
C ALA A 534 30.02 25.02 26.62
N PRO A 535 30.60 26.22 26.47
CA PRO A 535 32.04 26.43 26.53
C PRO A 535 32.65 26.05 27.90
N PRO A 536 33.97 25.78 27.99
CA PRO A 536 34.61 25.26 29.21
C PRO A 536 34.45 26.15 30.45
N ASP A 537 34.54 27.47 30.28
CA ASP A 537 34.33 28.46 31.34
C ASP A 537 32.90 28.39 31.92
N VAL A 538 31.90 28.09 31.09
CA VAL A 538 30.52 27.84 31.53
C VAL A 538 30.40 26.51 32.28
N GLN A 539 31.15 25.47 31.89
CA GLN A 539 31.11 24.18 32.58
C GLN A 539 31.61 24.28 34.02
N GLU A 540 32.73 24.96 34.23
CA GLU A 540 33.29 25.24 35.56
C GLU A 540 32.33 26.10 36.39
N PHE A 541 31.76 27.15 35.78
CA PHE A 541 30.76 28.00 36.41
C PHE A 541 29.51 27.21 36.85
N MET A 542 29.01 26.30 36.00
CA MET A 542 27.83 25.48 36.32
C MET A 542 28.10 24.51 37.47
N GLN A 543 29.31 23.96 37.59
CA GLN A 543 29.68 23.14 38.75
C GLN A 543 29.67 23.94 40.05
N ALA A 544 30.26 25.15 40.03
CA ALA A 544 30.24 26.07 41.17
C ALA A 544 28.81 26.47 41.56
N TRP A 545 27.96 26.75 40.57
CA TRP A 545 26.55 27.07 40.79
C TRP A 545 25.76 25.91 41.40
N LEU A 546 25.96 24.66 40.93
CA LEU A 546 25.32 23.48 41.51
C LEU A 546 25.77 23.23 42.96
N ALA A 547 27.03 23.49 43.28
CA ALA A 547 27.55 23.42 44.66
C ALA A 547 26.89 24.49 45.54
N TYR A 548 26.76 25.72 45.04
CA TYR A 548 26.03 26.81 45.70
C TYR A 548 24.56 26.44 45.98
N LEU A 549 23.85 25.86 45.01
CA LEU A 549 22.47 25.42 45.22
C LEU A 549 22.36 24.33 46.31
N LYS A 550 23.34 23.42 46.40
CA LYS A 550 23.38 22.38 47.43
C LYS A 550 23.66 22.95 48.82
N SER A 551 24.59 23.90 48.96
CA SER A 551 24.91 24.53 50.26
C SER A 551 23.77 25.41 50.76
N ASN A 552 23.14 26.18 49.87
CA ASN A 552 22.03 27.07 50.20
C ASN A 552 20.75 26.29 50.57
N ARG A 553 20.60 25.04 50.10
CA ARG A 553 19.52 24.11 50.50
C ARG A 553 19.75 23.50 51.88
N LYS A 554 21.01 23.25 52.29
CA LYS A 554 21.36 22.79 53.66
C LYS A 554 21.15 23.90 54.70
N ALA A 555 21.48 25.15 54.38
CA ALA A 555 21.28 26.29 55.28
C ALA A 555 19.79 26.56 55.61
N LYS A 556 18.87 26.30 54.67
CA LYS A 556 17.42 26.44 54.86
C LYS A 556 16.70 25.23 55.48
N ALA A 557 17.37 24.08 55.61
CA ALA A 557 16.81 22.89 56.24
C ALA A 557 17.14 22.79 57.74
N VAL A 558 18.02 23.69 58.22
CA VAL A 558 18.51 23.79 59.60
C VAL A 558 17.95 25.05 60.31
N SER A 559 17.21 25.89 59.58
CA SER A 559 16.40 27.03 60.08
C SER A 559 14.92 26.69 59.97
#